data_AF-K2CMC1-F1
#
_entry.id   AF-K2CMC1-F1
#
_cell.length_a   1.000
_cell.length_b   1.000
_cell.length_c   1.000
_cell.angle_alpha   90.00
_cell.angle_beta   90.00
_cell.angle_gamma   90.00
#
_symmetry.space_group_name_H-M   'P 1'
#
loop_
_entity.id
_entity.type
_entity.pdbx_description
1 polymer ?
#
loop_
_entity_poly.entity_id
_entity_poly.type
_entity_poly.pdbx_seq_one_letter_code
_entity_poly.pdbx_strand_id
1 'polypeptide(L)'
;MSSLASMLFLRIISISCVILGGLLSYGFVLHKLGFILGVIAAIIFPVTVGVAPWYEGFAQGNWLPFILVYGGMVGACISGFLEEKLK
;
A
#
# COMPACT_ATOMS: atom_id res chain seq x y z
N MET A 1 -8.36 -20.53 -19.85
CA MET A 1 -7.58 -20.82 -18.63
C MET A 1 -6.40 -19.86 -18.40
N SER A 2 -5.93 -19.08 -19.39
CA SER A 2 -4.79 -18.16 -19.21
C SER A 2 -5.12 -16.83 -18.50
N SER A 3 -6.31 -16.23 -18.69
CA SER A 3 -6.60 -14.90 -18.11
C SER A 3 -6.79 -14.93 -16.59
N LEU A 4 -7.44 -15.96 -16.03
CA LEU A 4 -7.68 -16.06 -14.59
C LEU A 4 -6.37 -16.17 -13.78
N ALA A 5 -5.42 -17.00 -14.26
CA ALA A 5 -4.12 -17.14 -13.64
C ALA A 5 -3.32 -15.82 -13.67
N SER A 6 -3.40 -15.07 -14.77
CA SER A 6 -2.75 -13.75 -14.88
C SER A 6 -3.38 -12.70 -13.94
N MET A 7 -4.69 -12.73 -13.72
CA MET A 7 -5.38 -11.82 -12.79
C MET A 7 -5.04 -12.13 -11.33
N LEU A 8 -4.97 -13.41 -10.96
CA LEU A 8 -4.52 -13.82 -9.62
C LEU A 8 -3.07 -13.42 -9.37
N PHE A 9 -2.19 -13.59 -10.35
CA PHE A 9 -0.79 -13.16 -10.26
C PHE A 9 -0.66 -11.64 -10.05
N LEU A 10 -1.42 -10.83 -10.80
CA LEU A 10 -1.46 -9.38 -10.63
C LEU A 10 -2.02 -8.97 -9.26
N ARG A 11 -3.03 -9.67 -8.73
CA ARG A 11 -3.56 -9.43 -7.38
C ARG A 11 -2.50 -9.69 -6.31
N ILE A 12 -1.74 -10.79 -6.43
CA ILE A 12 -0.67 -11.12 -5.48
C ILE A 12 0.39 -10.01 -5.47
N ILE A 13 0.87 -9.59 -6.64
CA ILE A 13 1.82 -8.48 -6.76
C ILE A 13 1.26 -7.21 -6.13
N SER A 14 0.01 -6.88 -6.44
CA SER A 14 -0.65 -5.67 -5.95
C SER A 14 -0.74 -5.68 -4.41
N ILE A 15 -1.12 -6.81 -3.81
CA ILE A 15 -1.18 -6.96 -2.34
C ILE A 15 0.23 -6.86 -1.73
N SER A 16 1.24 -7.49 -2.34
CA SER A 16 2.63 -7.36 -1.88
C SER A 16 3.13 -5.92 -1.92
N CYS A 17 2.78 -5.15 -2.95
CA CYS A 17 3.10 -3.72 -3.03
C CYS A 17 2.44 -2.92 -1.91
N VAL A 18 1.16 -3.16 -1.61
CA VAL A 18 0.45 -2.49 -0.50
C VAL A 18 1.11 -2.80 0.84
N ILE A 19 1.46 -4.07 1.09
CA ILE A 19 2.11 -4.48 2.34
C ILE A 19 3.49 -3.82 2.47
N LEU A 20 4.32 -3.86 1.43
CA LEU A 20 5.64 -3.26 1.45
C LEU A 20 5.58 -1.74 1.63
N GLY A 21 4.68 -1.06 0.91
CA GLY A 21 4.46 0.38 1.07
C GLY A 21 3.97 0.74 2.47
N GLY A 22 3.09 -0.08 3.05
CA GLY A 22 2.61 0.06 4.43
C GLY A 22 3.72 -0.13 5.46
N LEU A 23 4.57 -1.14 5.29
CA LEU A 23 5.72 -1.39 6.16
C LEU A 23 6.75 -0.27 6.12
N LEU A 24 7.07 0.25 4.92
CA LEU A 24 7.95 1.40 4.77
C LEU A 24 7.38 2.63 5.48
N SER A 25 6.09 2.91 5.25
CA SER A 25 5.38 4.02 5.90
C SER A 25 5.36 3.89 7.43
N TYR A 26 5.16 2.68 7.94
CA TYR A 26 5.19 2.39 9.37
C TYR A 26 6.59 2.55 9.98
N GLY A 27 7.63 2.11 9.27
CA GLY A 27 9.03 2.34 9.65
C GLY A 27 9.36 3.83 9.78
N PHE A 28 8.89 4.66 8.85
CA PHE A 28 9.07 6.12 8.94
C PHE A 28 8.37 6.72 10.15
N VAL A 29 7.12 6.31 10.42
CA VAL A 29 6.36 6.78 11.58
C VAL A 29 7.08 6.42 12.87
N LEU A 30 7.59 5.19 13.00
CA LEU A 30 8.37 4.78 14.17
C LEU A 30 9.65 5.61 14.35
N HIS A 31 10.35 5.91 13.24
CA HIS A 31 11.59 6.68 13.28
C HIS A 31 11.37 8.16 13.60
N LYS A 32 10.26 8.77 13.14
CA LYS A 32 9.97 10.20 13.31
C LYS A 32 9.18 10.53 14.57
N LEU A 33 8.21 9.69 14.94
CA LEU A 33 7.28 9.95 16.05
C LEU A 33 7.61 9.12 17.30
N GLY A 34 8.54 8.17 17.19
CA GLY A 34 8.94 7.28 18.29
C GLY A 34 7.97 6.12 18.50
N PHE A 35 8.37 5.17 19.35
CA PHE A 35 7.69 3.87 19.53
C PHE A 35 6.22 3.99 19.94
N ILE A 36 5.89 4.95 20.82
CA ILE A 36 4.52 5.13 21.36
C ILE A 36 3.54 5.58 20.28
N LEU A 37 3.92 6.59 19.48
CA LEU A 37 3.10 7.06 18.36
C LEU A 37 3.09 6.06 17.21
N GLY A 38 4.13 5.23 17.05
CA GLY A 38 4.10 4.07 16.17
C GLY A 38 3.06 3.03 16.59
N VAL A 39 2.98 2.68 17.87
CA VAL A 39 1.95 1.75 18.38
C VAL A 39 0.55 2.34 18.19
N ILE A 40 0.35 3.64 18.43
CA ILE A 40 -0.92 4.32 18.16
C ILE A 40 -1.23 4.29 16.66
N ALA A 41 -0.25 4.57 15.80
CA ALA A 41 -0.39 4.49 14.35
C ALA A 41 -0.67 3.07 13.83
N ALA A 42 -0.26 2.02 14.56
CA ALA A 42 -0.63 0.64 14.26
C ALA A 42 -2.10 0.34 14.60
N ILE A 43 -2.67 1.00 15.61
CA ILE A 43 -4.09 0.92 15.94
C ILE A 43 -4.92 1.73 14.91
N ILE A 44 -4.39 2.87 14.48
CA ILE A 44 -4.97 3.71 13.42
C ILE A 44 -4.38 3.35 12.04
N PHE A 45 -4.04 2.07 11.85
CA PHE A 45 -3.38 1.53 10.65
C PHE A 45 -3.94 2.07 9.32
N PRO A 46 -5.26 2.22 9.12
CA PRO A 46 -5.80 2.72 7.85
C PRO A 46 -5.40 4.17 7.57
N VAL A 47 -5.37 5.02 8.59
CA VAL A 47 -5.00 6.44 8.46
C VAL A 47 -3.49 6.55 8.28
N THR A 48 -2.71 5.72 8.96
CA THR A 48 -1.25 5.67 8.83
C THR A 48 -0.84 5.30 7.42
N VAL A 49 -1.41 4.23 6.86
CA VAL A 49 -1.17 3.80 5.47
C VAL A 49 -1.72 4.83 4.46
N GLY A 50 -2.75 5.60 4.82
CA GLY A 50 -3.34 6.63 3.98
C GLY A 50 -2.65 8.00 4.03
N VAL A 51 -1.94 8.36 5.09
CA VAL A 51 -1.40 9.73 5.29
C VAL A 51 0.12 9.75 5.34
N ALA A 52 0.75 8.74 5.95
CA ALA A 52 2.21 8.69 6.07
C ALA A 52 2.94 8.65 4.72
N PRO A 53 2.47 7.96 3.66
CA PRO A 53 3.14 7.99 2.36
C PRO A 53 3.11 9.38 1.71
N TRP A 54 2.03 10.15 1.92
CA TRP A 54 1.94 11.52 1.43
C TRP A 54 2.87 12.45 2.18
N TYR A 55 2.90 12.33 3.51
CA TYR A 55 3.83 13.09 4.34
C TYR A 55 5.27 12.83 3.88
N GLU A 56 5.63 11.57 3.63
CA GLU A 56 6.97 11.20 3.19
C GLU A 56 7.32 11.74 1.80
N GLY A 57 6.36 11.71 0.86
CA GLY A 57 6.51 12.30 -0.46
C GLY A 57 6.70 13.82 -0.43
N PHE A 58 5.88 14.53 0.36
CA PHE A 58 5.92 15.99 0.42
C PHE A 58 7.06 16.53 1.30
N ALA A 59 7.35 15.89 2.44
CA ALA A 59 8.33 16.38 3.40
C ALA A 59 9.76 15.91 3.10
N GLN A 60 9.92 14.70 2.55
CA GLN A 60 11.24 14.09 2.29
C GLN A 60 11.52 13.84 0.81
N GLY A 61 10.55 14.09 -0.09
CA GLY A 61 10.69 13.83 -1.52
C GLY A 61 10.68 12.35 -1.89
N ASN A 62 10.48 11.45 -0.93
CA ASN A 62 10.48 10.01 -1.15
C ASN A 62 9.08 9.50 -1.46
N TRP A 63 8.76 9.43 -2.75
CA TRP A 63 7.46 8.98 -3.27
C TRP A 63 7.31 7.45 -3.36
N LEU A 64 8.35 6.69 -3.02
CA LEU A 64 8.33 5.23 -3.14
C LEU A 64 7.22 4.58 -2.30
N PRO A 65 7.02 4.92 -1.00
CA PRO A 65 5.95 4.34 -0.20
C PRO A 65 4.57 4.67 -0.77
N PHE A 66 4.42 5.90 -1.29
CA PHE A 66 3.17 6.35 -1.92
C PHE A 66 2.83 5.53 -3.16
N ILE A 67 3.79 5.36 -4.07
CA ILE A 67 3.60 4.59 -5.30
C ILE A 67 3.28 3.12 -4.98
N LEU A 68 3.93 2.54 -3.97
CA LEU A 68 3.71 1.15 -3.56
C LEU A 68 2.31 0.93 -2.95
N VAL A 69 1.89 1.79 -2.02
CA VAL A 69 0.58 1.69 -1.38
C VAL A 69 -0.52 1.98 -2.40
N TYR A 70 -0.51 3.14 -3.04
CA TYR A 70 -1.60 3.56 -3.93
C TYR A 70 -1.58 2.84 -5.26
N GLY A 71 -0.40 2.60 -5.85
CA GLY A 71 -0.27 1.82 -7.07
C GLY A 71 -0.68 0.36 -6.88
N GLY A 72 -0.34 -0.24 -5.74
CA GLY A 72 -0.82 -1.57 -5.36
C GLY A 72 -2.35 -1.61 -5.17
N MET A 73 -2.94 -0.62 -4.51
CA MET A 73 -4.40 -0.55 -4.35
C MET A 73 -5.12 -0.40 -5.70
N VAL A 74 -4.62 0.48 -6.58
CA VAL A 74 -5.19 0.67 -7.92
C VAL A 74 -5.07 -0.63 -8.73
N GLY A 75 -3.92 -1.31 -8.69
CA GLY A 75 -3.73 -2.60 -9.36
C GLY A 75 -4.69 -3.69 -8.85
N ALA A 76 -4.92 -3.74 -7.53
CA ALA A 76 -5.89 -4.66 -6.93
C ALA A 76 -7.33 -4.34 -7.36
N CYS A 77 -7.71 -3.06 -7.44
CA CYS A 77 -9.04 -2.65 -7.90
C CYS A 77 -9.26 -2.96 -9.38
N ILE A 78 -8.29 -2.66 -10.24
CA ILE A 78 -8.39 -2.93 -11.69
C ILE A 78 -8.49 -4.43 -11.95
N SER A 79 -7.63 -5.24 -11.31
CA SER A 79 -7.67 -6.69 -11.47
C SER A 79 -8.99 -7.29 -10.97
N GLY A 80 -9.56 -6.78 -9.88
CA GLY A 80 -10.88 -7.21 -9.41
C GLY A 80 -12.04 -6.82 -10.33
N PHE A 81 -12.02 -5.59 -10.85
CA PHE A 81 -13.03 -5.13 -11.81
C PHE A 81 -12.99 -5.94 -13.11
N LEU A 82 -11.80 -6.24 -13.62
CA LEU A 82 -11.63 -7.06 -14.82
C LEU A 82 -12.10 -8.50 -14.59
N GLU A 83 -11.87 -9.06 -13.41
CA GLU A 83 -12.37 -10.40 -13.06
C GLU A 83 -13.91 -10.46 -13.08
N GLU A 84 -14.59 -9.43 -12.60
CA GLU A 84 -16.06 -9.35 -12.63
C GLU A 84 -16.61 -9.25 -14.07
N LYS A 85 -15.92 -8.53 -14.95
CA LYS A 85 -16.30 -8.40 -16.38
C LYS A 85 -16.02 -9.66 -17.22
N LEU A 86 -15.10 -10.52 -16.78
CA LEU A 86 -14.67 -11.73 -17.50
C LEU A 86 -15.33 -13.02 -17.00
N LYS A 87 -16.18 -12.94 -15.96
CA LYS A 87 -17.08 -14.01 -15.53
C LYS A 87 -18.35 -14.03 -16.37
#